data_AF-A0A8T3RZV1-F1
#
_entry.id   AF-A0A8T3RZV1-F1
#
_cell.length_a   1.000
_cell.length_b   1.000
_cell.length_c   1.000
_cell.angle_alpha   90.00
_cell.angle_beta   90.00
_cell.angle_gamma   90.00
#
_symmetry.space_group_name_H-M   'P 1'
#
loop_
_entity.id
_entity.type
_entity.pdbx_description
1 polymer ?
#
loop_
_entity_poly.entity_id
_entity_poly.type
_entity_poly.pdbx_seq_one_letter_code
_entity_poly.pdbx_strand_id
1 'polypeptide(L)' 'MNLLLDCAWCGDEVVFSVNETDDELVCGACNTHMAFAPDPTTTFDLLYGPAQAA' A
#
# COMPACT_ATOMS: atom_id res chain seq x y z
N MET A 1 -2.72 12.58 6.57
CA MET A 1 -4.13 12.24 6.25
C MET A 1 -4.41 10.80 6.68
N ASN A 2 -5.66 10.37 6.89
CA ASN A 2 -5.98 8.97 7.26
C ASN A 2 -6.93 8.32 6.24
N LEU A 3 -6.76 7.02 5.99
CA LEU A 3 -7.56 6.21 5.07
C LEU A 3 -7.98 4.90 5.75
N LEU A 4 -9.17 4.39 5.44
CA LEU A 4 -9.60 3.06 5.88
C LEU A 4 -9.37 2.08 4.73
N LEU A 5 -8.53 1.07 4.95
CA LEU A 5 -8.12 0.09 3.94
C LEU A 5 -7.97 -1.29 4.58
N ASP A 6 -8.14 -2.34 3.76
CA ASP A 6 -7.80 -3.70 4.14
C ASP A 6 -6.28 -3.90 4.08
N CYS A 7 -5.67 -4.27 5.20
CA CYS A 7 -4.24 -4.49 5.26
C CYS A 7 -3.90 -5.92 4.84
N ALA A 8 -3.25 -6.10 3.69
CA ALA A 8 -2.86 -7.41 3.17
C ALA A 8 -1.95 -8.25 4.10
N TRP A 9 -1.34 -7.63 5.12
CA TRP A 9 -0.45 -8.32 6.06
C TRP A 9 -1.15 -8.82 7.32
N CYS A 10 -2.01 -8.00 7.94
CA CYS A 10 -2.76 -8.43 9.12
C CYS A 10 -4.13 -9.02 8.76
N GLY A 11 -4.63 -8.78 7.55
CA GLY A 11 -5.91 -9.30 7.05
C GLY A 11 -7.12 -8.61 7.66
N ASP A 12 -6.94 -7.42 8.24
CA ASP A 12 -7.98 -6.64 8.90
C ASP A 12 -8.17 -5.30 8.18
N GLU A 13 -9.42 -4.82 8.17
CA GLU A 13 -9.75 -3.45 7.78
C GLU A 13 -9.34 -2.48 8.91
N VAL A 14 -8.36 -1.63 8.62
CA VAL A 14 -7.71 -0.79 9.63
C VAL A 14 -7.43 0.61 9.08
N VAL A 15 -7.23 1.56 9.99
CA VAL A 15 -6.87 2.93 9.61
C VAL A 15 -5.39 2.98 9.26
N PHE A 16 -5.11 3.51 8.08
CA PHE A 16 -3.78 3.83 7.59
C PHE A 16 -3.49 5.32 7.76
N SER A 17 -2.29 5.63 8.23
CA SER A 17 -1.75 6.99 8.22
C SER A 17 -0.99 7.23 6.91
N VAL A 18 -1.35 8.29 6.20
CA VAL A 18 -0.63 8.76 5.00
C VAL A 18 0.45 9.75 5.44
N ASN A 19 1.69 9.39 5.15
CA ASN A 19 2.84 10.28 5.21
C ASN A 19 3.17 10.78 3.80
N GLU A 20 2.70 11.98 3.48
CA GLU A 20 2.85 12.61 2.16
C GLU A 20 4.29 13.06 1.87
N THR A 21 5.13 13.23 2.90
CA THR A 21 6.54 13.64 2.70
C THR A 21 7.37 12.50 2.16
N ASP A 22 7.04 11.28 2.58
CA ASP A 22 7.76 10.06 2.25
C ASP A 22 6.98 9.16 1.27
N ASP A 23 5.85 9.66 0.74
CA ASP A 23 4.90 8.91 -0.10
C ASP A 23 4.57 7.52 0.49
N GLU A 24 4.24 7.48 1.78
CA GLU A 24 4.12 6.25 2.56
C GLU A 24 2.74 6.11 3.22
N LEU A 25 2.27 4.87 3.30
CA LEU A 25 1.13 4.39 4.06
C LEU A 25 1.60 3.53 5.23
N VAL A 26 1.20 3.90 6.44
CA VAL A 26 1.51 3.14 7.66
C VAL A 26 0.23 2.54 8.23
N CYS A 27 0.19 1.21 8.33
CA CYS A 27 -0.91 0.49 8.94
C CYS A 27 -1.01 0.79 10.44
N GLY A 28 -2.17 1.24 10.93
CA GLY A 28 -2.36 1.55 12.35
C GLY A 28 -2.40 0.34 13.30
N ALA A 29 -2.50 -0.89 12.78
CA ALA A 29 -2.55 -2.11 13.60
C ALA A 29 -1.21 -2.85 13.67
N CYS A 30 -0.63 -3.21 12.52
CA CYS A 30 0.62 -3.97 12.46
C CYS A 30 1.86 -3.10 12.18
N ASN A 31 1.67 -1.78 12.00
CA ASN A 31 2.74 -0.83 11.71
C ASN A 31 3.54 -1.17 10.45
N THR A 32 2.96 -1.89 9.50
CA THR A 32 3.56 -2.14 8.19
C THR A 32 3.56 -0.86 7.35
N HIS A 33 4.68 -0.60 6.71
CA HIS A 33 4.93 0.54 5.83
C HIS A 33 4.80 0.12 4.37
N MET A 34 4.13 0.94 3.56
CA MET A 34 3.82 0.67 2.15
C MET A 34 3.96 1.95 1.35
N ALA A 35 4.30 1.88 0.06
CA ALA A 35 4.24 3.07 -0.79
C ALA A 35 2.78 3.52 -0.97
N PHE A 36 2.48 4.81 -0.72
CA PHE A 36 1.17 5.42 -0.93
C PHE A 36 0.80 5.47 -2.42
N ALA A 37 1.79 5.76 -3.26
CA ALA A 37 1.72 5.62 -4.70
C ALA A 37 2.91 4.77 -5.16
N PRO A 38 2.68 3.58 -5.74
CA PRO A 38 3.76 2.87 -6.42
C PRO A 38 4.34 3.79 -7.50
N ASP A 39 5.67 3.80 -7.66
CA ASP A 39 6.29 4.56 -8.73
C ASP A 39 5.67 4.16 -10.09
N PRO A 40 5.67 5.03 -11.11
CA PRO A 40 4.98 4.75 -12.36
C PRO A 40 5.45 3.47 -13.05
N THR A 41 6.70 3.03 -12.82
CA THR A 41 7.21 1.75 -13.32
C THR A 41 6.52 0.60 -12.60
N THR A 42 6.49 0.62 -11.27
CA THR A 42 5.77 -0.39 -10.46
C THR A 42 4.28 -0.42 -10.80
N THR A 43 3.65 0.74 -11.00
CA THR A 43 2.25 0.83 -11.45
C THR A 43 2.07 0.19 -12.83
N PHE A 44 2.98 0.45 -13.77
CA PHE A 44 2.94 -0.12 -15.11
C PHE A 44 3.12 -1.65 -15.07
N ASP A 45 4.08 -2.16 -14.31
CA ASP A 45 4.31 -3.60 -14.13
C ASP A 45 3.10 -4.30 -13.46
N LEU A 46 2.44 -3.68 -12.49
CA LEU A 46 1.24 -4.25 -11.87
C LEU A 46 0.04 -4.30 -12.83
N LEU A 47 -0.12 -3.30 -13.70
CA LEU A 47 -1.27 -3.21 -14.61
C LEU A 47 -1.07 -3.94 -15.94
N TYR A 48 0.16 -3.97 -16.45
CA TYR A 48 0.50 -4.45 -17.80
C TYR A 48 1.61 -5.49 -17.82
N GLY A 49 2.30 -5.71 -16.70
CA GLY A 49 3.24 -6.82 -16.57
C GLY A 49 2.52 -8.16 -16.66
N PRO A 50 3.22 -9.24 -17.05
CA PRO A 50 2.62 -10.56 -17.05
C PRO A 50 2.18 -10.90 -15.62
N ALA A 51 0.88 -11.12 -15.42
CA ALA A 51 0.35 -11.54 -14.13
C ALA A 51 1.11 -12.80 -13.69
N GLN A 52 2.00 -12.63 -12.72
CA GLN A 52 2.76 -13.75 -12.17
C GLN A 52 1.82 -14.44 -11.18
N ALA A 53 0.97 -15.31 -11.73
CA ALA A 53 0.22 -16.28 -10.95
C ALA A 53 1.25 -17.20 -10.28
N ALA A 54 1.43 -17.03 -8.98
CA ALA A 54 2.13 -17.97 -8.11
C ALA A 54 1.20 -19.11 -7.70
#